data_AF-A0AAE3GVS1-F1
#
_entry.id   AF-A0AAE3GVS1-F1
#
_cell.length_a   1.000
_cell.length_b   1.000
_cell.length_c   1.000
_cell.angle_alpha   90.00
_cell.angle_beta   90.00
_cell.angle_gamma   90.00
#
_symmetry.space_group_name_H-M   'P 1'
#
loop_
_entity.id
_entity.type
_entity.pdbx_description
1 polymer ?
#
loop_
_entity_poly.entity_id
_entity_poly.type
_entity_poly.pdbx_seq_one_letter_code
_entity_poly.pdbx_strand_id
1 'polypeptide(L)'
;MWYQIWEYFFASAKYSAWKKQFWQGQRVDKLTWEKVIIFLSVAEENQSLKAQLKKTISIEEFMGVVADNGFTFTLEELGKVVITQKQIWDLFSAIDTTLSLKEELIQIKSVDEFIQMAVDNDYYFTKQQLSWLLTGIKLDSTLVSVTNSTGDSVLVRNIGGVGTANYISLGEEWGIVPPFCHIDKRDTLFSKDANDPFLPDQCLLPRGYFNQYVA
;
A
#
# COMPACT_ATOMS: atom_id res chain seq x y z
N MET A 1 16.69 0.50 6.46
CA MET A 1 15.52 -0.10 7.11
C MET A 1 14.96 -1.25 6.30
N TRP A 2 14.62 -1.06 5.01
CA TRP A 2 14.08 -2.14 4.17
C TRP A 2 14.90 -3.43 4.15
N TYR A 3 16.24 -3.34 4.21
CA TYR A 3 17.10 -4.52 4.36
C TYR A 3 16.83 -5.32 5.66
N GLN A 4 16.62 -4.67 6.79
CA GLN A 4 16.35 -5.33 8.08
C GLN A 4 14.94 -5.91 8.13
N ILE A 5 13.94 -5.17 7.62
CA ILE A 5 12.59 -5.72 7.44
C ILE A 5 12.66 -6.96 6.53
N TRP A 6 13.44 -6.90 5.46
CA TRP A 6 13.67 -8.03 4.58
C TRP A 6 14.29 -9.23 5.31
N GLU A 7 15.40 -9.03 6.02
CA GLU A 7 16.08 -10.07 6.79
C GLU A 7 15.19 -10.74 7.84
N TYR A 8 14.34 -9.97 8.52
CA TYR A 8 13.51 -10.48 9.61
C TYR A 8 12.18 -11.09 9.15
N PHE A 9 11.59 -10.59 8.06
CA PHE A 9 10.25 -10.96 7.65
C PHE A 9 10.16 -11.56 6.24
N PHE A 10 10.99 -11.12 5.29
CA PHE A 10 10.83 -11.46 3.87
C PHE A 10 11.81 -12.52 3.34
N ALA A 11 12.87 -12.86 4.09
CA ALA A 11 13.72 -14.00 3.76
C ALA A 11 12.86 -15.28 3.60
N SER A 12 13.05 -16.04 2.52
CA SER A 12 12.02 -17.00 2.03
C SER A 12 11.42 -17.93 3.08
N ALA A 13 12.26 -18.56 3.92
CA ALA A 13 11.79 -19.45 4.98
C ALA A 13 10.97 -18.72 6.06
N LYS A 14 11.35 -17.48 6.40
CA LYS A 14 10.65 -16.63 7.36
C LYS A 14 9.34 -16.11 6.77
N TYR A 15 9.35 -15.69 5.51
CA TYR A 15 8.17 -15.17 4.82
C TYR A 15 7.04 -16.20 4.80
N SER A 16 7.32 -17.43 4.38
CA SER A 16 6.33 -18.51 4.35
C SER A 16 5.80 -18.85 5.75
N ALA A 17 6.66 -18.83 6.77
CA ALA A 17 6.27 -19.07 8.16
C ALA A 17 5.32 -17.97 8.67
N TRP A 18 5.69 -16.70 8.48
CA TRP A 18 4.89 -15.56 8.89
C TRP A 18 3.55 -15.49 8.14
N LYS A 19 3.57 -15.70 6.82
CA LYS A 19 2.37 -15.74 5.97
C LYS A 19 1.38 -16.78 6.48
N LYS A 20 1.85 -18.00 6.79
CA LYS A 20 1.02 -19.06 7.35
C LYS A 20 0.50 -18.72 8.75
N GLN A 21 1.33 -18.12 9.59
CA GLN A 21 0.94 -17.71 10.94
C GLN A 21 -0.16 -16.65 10.92
N PHE A 22 -0.06 -15.66 10.04
CA PHE A 22 -1.00 -14.54 9.99
C PHE A 22 -2.25 -14.81 9.15
N TRP A 23 -2.25 -15.84 8.31
CA TRP A 23 -3.43 -16.32 7.59
C TRP A 23 -4.55 -16.83 8.52
N GLN A 24 -4.22 -17.33 9.71
CA GLN A 24 -5.17 -18.00 10.63
C GLN A 24 -6.11 -17.05 11.41
N GLY A 25 -6.66 -16.04 10.74
CA GLY A 25 -7.83 -15.29 11.22
C GLY A 25 -7.53 -14.06 12.08
N GLN A 26 -6.27 -13.65 12.23
CA GLN A 26 -5.95 -12.43 12.98
C GLN A 26 -5.87 -11.23 12.04
N ARG A 27 -7.00 -10.52 11.94
CA ARG A 27 -7.10 -9.24 11.23
C ARG A 27 -6.18 -8.21 11.88
N VAL A 28 -5.57 -7.35 11.06
CA VAL A 28 -4.91 -6.13 11.55
C VAL A 28 -5.99 -5.08 11.71
N ASP A 29 -6.13 -4.53 12.92
CA ASP A 29 -6.99 -3.39 13.15
C ASP A 29 -6.34 -2.09 12.66
N LYS A 30 -7.17 -1.06 12.45
CA LYS A 30 -6.74 0.20 11.86
C LYS A 30 -5.67 0.91 12.70
N LEU A 31 -5.79 0.87 14.04
CA LEU A 31 -4.86 1.55 14.93
C LEU A 31 -3.47 0.92 14.87
N THR A 32 -3.41 -0.42 14.85
CA THR A 32 -2.17 -1.17 14.64
C THR A 32 -1.54 -0.83 13.30
N TRP A 33 -2.33 -0.83 12.22
CA TRP A 33 -1.86 -0.45 10.90
C TRP A 33 -1.23 0.95 10.90
N GLU A 34 -1.97 1.95 11.37
CA GLU A 34 -1.50 3.35 11.39
C GLU A 34 -0.22 3.52 12.20
N LYS A 35 -0.12 2.93 13.40
CA LYS A 35 1.09 3.03 14.23
C LYS A 35 2.33 2.48 13.53
N VAL A 36 2.20 1.31 12.89
CA VAL A 36 3.32 0.69 12.16
C VAL A 36 3.67 1.50 10.92
N ILE A 37 2.68 1.95 10.14
CA ILE A 37 2.95 2.77 8.94
C ILE A 37 3.63 4.08 9.31
N ILE A 38 3.17 4.79 10.35
CA ILE A 38 3.81 6.02 10.82
C ILE A 38 5.27 5.76 11.19
N PHE A 39 5.56 4.68 11.92
CA PHE A 39 6.94 4.31 12.22
C PHE A 39 7.76 4.09 10.95
N LEU A 40 7.25 3.32 9.98
CA LEU A 40 7.96 3.03 8.74
C LEU A 40 8.25 4.32 7.94
N SER A 41 7.27 5.23 7.86
CA SER A 41 7.45 6.54 7.22
C SER A 41 8.50 7.38 7.92
N VAL A 42 8.39 7.54 9.25
CA VAL A 42 9.37 8.31 10.04
C VAL A 42 10.76 7.72 9.95
N ALA A 43 10.89 6.40 9.98
CA ALA A 43 12.18 5.71 9.86
C ALA A 43 12.80 5.83 8.46
N GLU A 44 12.01 6.07 7.42
CA GLU A 44 12.52 6.29 6.07
C GLU A 44 13.08 7.71 5.90
N GLU A 45 12.42 8.71 6.51
CA GLU A 45 12.77 10.14 6.48
C GLU A 45 13.85 10.53 7.51
N ASN A 46 13.86 9.91 8.69
CA ASN A 46 14.80 10.22 9.76
C ASN A 46 16.11 9.45 9.60
N GLN A 47 17.16 10.12 9.12
CA GLN A 47 18.47 9.52 8.88
C GLN A 47 19.12 8.90 10.13
N SER A 48 18.92 9.51 11.31
CA SER A 48 19.47 9.00 12.57
C SER A 48 18.82 7.67 12.96
N LEU A 49 17.49 7.64 13.00
CA LEU A 49 16.73 6.42 13.27
C LEU A 49 17.06 5.33 12.24
N LYS A 50 17.10 5.68 10.95
CA LYS A 50 17.47 4.76 9.88
C LYS A 50 18.87 4.17 10.05
N ALA A 51 19.83 4.94 10.56
CA ALA A 51 21.18 4.47 10.83
C ALA A 51 21.25 3.55 12.05
N GLN A 52 20.46 3.82 13.10
CA GLN A 52 20.35 2.94 14.27
C GLN A 52 19.73 1.59 13.88
N LEU A 53 18.60 1.60 13.17
CA LEU A 53 17.94 0.38 12.69
C LEU A 53 18.82 -0.44 11.74
N LYS A 54 19.72 0.19 10.97
CA LYS A 54 20.67 -0.55 10.10
C LYS A 54 21.76 -1.30 10.89
N LYS A 55 22.02 -0.93 12.14
CA LYS A 55 23.06 -1.53 12.99
C LYS A 55 22.54 -2.70 13.81
N THR A 56 21.23 -2.89 13.88
CA THR A 56 20.63 -3.99 14.65
C THR A 56 20.98 -5.32 13.98
N ILE A 57 21.43 -6.28 14.79
CA ILE A 57 21.77 -7.63 14.31
C ILE A 57 20.69 -8.65 14.68
N SER A 58 19.81 -8.33 15.61
CA SER A 58 18.67 -9.16 16.03
C SER A 58 17.34 -8.41 15.97
N ILE A 59 16.25 -9.16 16.00
CA ILE A 59 14.90 -8.59 15.97
C ILE A 59 14.55 -7.94 17.30
N GLU A 60 15.12 -8.43 18.40
CA GLU A 60 15.00 -7.85 19.75
C GLU A 60 15.67 -6.48 19.82
N GLU A 61 16.87 -6.34 19.25
CA GLU A 61 17.55 -5.04 19.14
C GLU A 61 16.76 -4.07 18.25
N PHE A 62 16.20 -4.58 17.14
CA PHE A 62 15.33 -3.78 16.28
C PHE A 62 14.13 -3.22 17.05
N MET A 63 13.44 -4.07 17.81
CA MET A 63 12.30 -3.64 18.64
C MET A 63 12.73 -2.73 19.80
N GLY A 64 13.95 -2.89 20.32
CA GLY A 64 14.53 -1.96 21.29
C GLY A 64 14.69 -0.54 20.71
N VAL A 65 15.27 -0.43 19.51
CA VAL A 65 15.42 0.87 18.82
C VAL A 65 14.05 1.50 18.53
N VAL A 66 13.05 0.71 18.13
CA VAL A 66 11.66 1.18 17.93
C VAL A 66 11.13 1.83 19.20
N ALA A 67 11.24 1.14 20.34
CA ALA A 67 10.75 1.61 21.63
C ALA A 67 11.50 2.85 22.13
N ASP A 68 12.83 2.89 21.98
CA ASP A 68 13.68 4.03 22.36
C ASP A 68 13.33 5.31 21.58
N ASN A 69 12.75 5.16 20.39
CA ASN A 69 12.28 6.28 19.57
C ASN A 69 10.79 6.62 19.77
N GLY A 70 10.18 6.11 20.84
CA GLY A 70 8.83 6.48 21.28
C GLY A 70 7.69 5.76 20.54
N PHE A 71 7.98 4.74 19.74
CA PHE A 71 6.96 3.95 19.05
C PHE A 71 6.53 2.74 19.88
N THR A 72 5.22 2.49 19.92
CA THR A 72 4.64 1.39 20.69
C THR A 72 3.86 0.44 19.79
N PHE A 73 4.48 -0.67 19.42
CA PHE A 73 3.84 -1.84 18.81
C PHE A 73 4.70 -3.08 19.10
N THR A 74 4.08 -4.25 19.04
CA THR A 74 4.71 -5.55 19.24
C THR A 74 5.37 -6.03 17.94
N LEU A 75 6.26 -7.01 18.09
CA LEU A 75 6.84 -7.71 16.93
C LEU A 75 5.76 -8.35 16.04
N GLU A 76 4.73 -8.91 16.66
CA GLU A 76 3.63 -9.54 15.93
C GLU A 76 2.83 -8.51 15.12
N GLU A 77 2.54 -7.35 15.70
CA GLU A 77 1.87 -6.23 15.04
C GLU A 77 2.68 -5.71 13.84
N LEU A 78 3.99 -5.51 14.02
CA LEU A 78 4.90 -5.16 12.93
C LEU A 78 4.85 -6.20 11.82
N GLY A 79 5.04 -7.47 12.18
CA GLY A 79 5.05 -8.60 11.26
C GLY A 79 3.78 -8.68 10.44
N LYS A 80 2.61 -8.56 11.08
CA LYS A 80 1.32 -8.60 10.39
C LYS A 80 1.21 -7.50 9.34
N VAL A 81 1.55 -6.26 9.69
CA VAL A 81 1.45 -5.13 8.75
C VAL A 81 2.41 -5.32 7.59
N VAL A 82 3.70 -5.60 7.83
CA VAL A 82 4.69 -5.72 6.75
C VAL A 82 4.43 -6.92 5.84
N ILE A 83 3.96 -8.05 6.39
CA ILE A 83 3.61 -9.23 5.62
C ILE A 83 2.34 -8.99 4.80
N THR A 84 1.31 -8.35 5.37
CA THR A 84 0.11 -7.98 4.62
C THR A 84 0.44 -7.02 3.48
N GLN A 85 1.26 -5.98 3.71
CA GLN A 85 1.71 -5.09 2.64
C GLN A 85 2.46 -5.86 1.56
N LYS A 86 3.37 -6.76 1.95
CA LYS A 86 4.14 -7.58 1.02
C LYS A 86 3.24 -8.48 0.17
N GLN A 87 2.24 -9.12 0.76
CA GLN A 87 1.29 -9.94 0.00
C GLN A 87 0.49 -9.13 -1.03
N ILE A 88 0.03 -7.93 -0.67
CA ILE A 88 -0.68 -7.06 -1.63
C ILE A 88 0.26 -6.64 -2.77
N TRP A 89 1.50 -6.25 -2.45
CA TRP A 89 2.50 -5.89 -3.46
C TRP A 89 2.91 -7.05 -4.36
N ASP A 90 3.06 -8.25 -3.80
CA ASP A 90 3.38 -9.45 -4.56
C ASP A 90 2.25 -9.82 -5.51
N LEU A 91 0.99 -9.70 -5.07
CA LEU A 91 -0.16 -9.90 -5.95
C LEU A 91 -0.19 -8.88 -7.09
N PHE A 92 0.03 -7.59 -6.82
CA PHE A 92 0.07 -6.57 -7.87
C PHE A 92 1.19 -6.86 -8.87
N SER A 93 2.38 -7.19 -8.38
CA SER A 93 3.50 -7.59 -9.23
C SER A 93 3.18 -8.84 -10.06
N ALA A 94 2.56 -9.86 -9.45
CA ALA A 94 2.15 -11.09 -10.13
C ALA A 94 1.12 -10.80 -11.23
N ILE A 95 0.12 -9.98 -10.96
CA ILE A 95 -0.84 -9.51 -11.97
C ILE A 95 -0.11 -8.77 -13.09
N ASP A 96 0.76 -7.81 -12.79
CA ASP A 96 1.47 -7.03 -13.81
C ASP A 96 2.40 -7.88 -14.71
N THR A 97 2.81 -9.05 -14.23
CA THR A 97 3.75 -9.95 -14.93
C THR A 97 3.12 -11.22 -15.51
N THR A 98 1.90 -11.58 -15.11
CA THR A 98 1.25 -12.86 -15.47
C THR A 98 -0.03 -12.62 -16.25
N LEU A 99 -0.05 -13.04 -17.53
CA LEU A 99 -1.18 -12.79 -18.43
C LEU A 99 -2.52 -13.35 -17.91
N SER A 100 -2.54 -14.58 -17.39
CA SER A 100 -3.77 -15.20 -16.90
C SER A 100 -4.39 -14.43 -15.73
N LEU A 101 -3.56 -13.90 -14.83
CA LEU A 101 -4.02 -13.08 -13.70
C LEU A 101 -4.55 -11.72 -14.18
N LYS A 102 -3.98 -11.14 -15.24
CA LYS A 102 -4.54 -9.92 -15.86
C LYS A 102 -5.90 -10.18 -16.48
N GLU A 103 -6.05 -11.28 -17.21
CA GLU A 103 -7.31 -11.66 -17.82
C GLU A 103 -8.40 -11.89 -16.78
N GLU A 104 -8.05 -12.56 -15.68
CA GLU A 104 -8.94 -12.76 -14.54
C GLU A 104 -9.30 -11.41 -13.87
N LEU A 105 -8.34 -10.49 -13.72
CA LEU A 105 -8.59 -9.15 -13.15
C LEU A 105 -9.58 -8.34 -13.99
N ILE A 106 -9.51 -8.44 -15.32
CA ILE A 106 -10.43 -7.75 -16.22
C ILE A 106 -11.88 -8.24 -16.02
N GLN A 107 -12.09 -9.47 -15.56
CA GLN A 107 -13.43 -10.01 -15.30
C GLN A 107 -13.99 -9.62 -13.93
N ILE A 108 -13.15 -9.15 -13.00
CA ILE A 108 -13.55 -8.74 -11.65
C ILE A 108 -14.38 -7.46 -11.71
N LYS A 109 -15.53 -7.49 -11.04
CA LYS A 109 -16.48 -6.37 -10.95
C LYS A 109 -16.60 -5.79 -9.55
N SER A 110 -16.05 -6.45 -8.55
CA SER A 110 -16.12 -6.02 -7.15
C SER A 110 -14.84 -6.30 -6.38
N VAL A 111 -14.63 -5.56 -5.28
CA VAL A 111 -13.52 -5.84 -4.36
C VAL A 111 -13.60 -7.25 -3.77
N ASP A 112 -14.79 -7.78 -3.52
CA ASP A 112 -14.93 -9.10 -2.90
C ASP A 112 -14.46 -10.21 -3.85
N GLU A 113 -14.74 -10.09 -5.16
CA GLU A 113 -14.18 -10.97 -6.20
C GLU A 113 -12.65 -10.84 -6.30
N PHE A 114 -12.10 -9.63 -6.13
CA PHE A 114 -10.64 -9.42 -6.06
C PHE A 114 -9.99 -10.07 -4.84
N ILE A 115 -10.62 -9.97 -3.68
CA ILE A 115 -10.15 -10.66 -2.47
C ILE A 115 -10.24 -12.17 -2.67
N GLN A 116 -11.27 -12.69 -3.34
CA GLN A 116 -11.39 -14.11 -3.62
C GLN A 116 -10.28 -14.58 -4.58
N MET A 117 -10.05 -13.87 -5.69
CA MET A 117 -8.92 -14.15 -6.59
C MET A 117 -7.59 -14.17 -5.83
N ALA A 118 -7.37 -13.19 -4.94
CA ALA A 118 -6.16 -13.13 -4.13
C ALA A 118 -6.00 -14.42 -3.31
N VAL A 119 -7.05 -14.85 -2.61
CA VAL A 119 -7.06 -16.08 -1.81
C VAL A 119 -6.79 -17.32 -2.68
N ASP A 120 -7.42 -17.41 -3.85
CA ASP A 120 -7.25 -18.54 -4.78
C ASP A 120 -5.81 -18.64 -5.30
N ASN A 121 -5.07 -17.52 -5.27
CA ASN A 121 -3.66 -17.42 -5.63
C ASN A 121 -2.71 -17.36 -4.42
N ASP A 122 -3.15 -17.83 -3.25
CA ASP A 122 -2.37 -17.88 -2.00
C ASP A 122 -1.97 -16.47 -1.50
N TYR A 123 -2.77 -15.43 -1.70
CA TYR A 123 -2.56 -14.09 -1.14
C TYR A 123 -3.66 -13.70 -0.16
N TYR A 124 -3.26 -13.23 1.01
CA TYR A 124 -4.15 -13.17 2.16
C TYR A 124 -4.20 -11.78 2.81
N PHE A 125 -5.27 -11.05 2.51
CA PHE A 125 -5.55 -9.73 3.08
C PHE A 125 -7.04 -9.41 2.98
N THR A 126 -7.49 -8.41 3.74
CA THR A 126 -8.89 -7.96 3.73
C THR A 126 -9.09 -6.75 2.82
N LYS A 127 -10.35 -6.48 2.45
CA LYS A 127 -10.73 -5.24 1.76
C LYS A 127 -10.28 -3.98 2.50
N GLN A 128 -10.31 -3.98 3.84
CA GLN A 128 -9.85 -2.84 4.64
C GLN A 128 -8.35 -2.64 4.54
N GLN A 129 -7.56 -3.71 4.61
CA GLN A 129 -6.10 -3.61 4.51
C GLN A 129 -5.66 -3.16 3.11
N LEU A 130 -6.34 -3.66 2.06
CA LEU A 130 -6.18 -3.17 0.69
C LEU A 130 -6.51 -1.68 0.58
N SER A 131 -7.67 -1.27 1.12
CA SER A 131 -8.09 0.14 1.17
C SER A 131 -7.06 1.03 1.86
N TRP A 132 -6.55 0.63 3.03
CA TRP A 132 -5.56 1.41 3.77
C TRP A 132 -4.24 1.54 3.02
N LEU A 133 -3.76 0.47 2.38
CA LEU A 133 -2.56 0.54 1.55
C LEU A 133 -2.75 1.49 0.37
N LEU A 134 -3.82 1.31 -0.41
CA LEU A 134 -4.09 2.12 -1.60
C LEU A 134 -4.32 3.60 -1.25
N THR A 135 -5.01 3.87 -0.15
CA THR A 135 -5.18 5.24 0.38
C THR A 135 -3.84 5.83 0.80
N GLY A 136 -2.98 5.06 1.48
CA GLY A 136 -1.63 5.49 1.84
C GLY A 136 -0.78 5.85 0.62
N ILE A 137 -0.77 4.99 -0.40
CA ILE A 137 -0.07 5.26 -1.67
C ILE A 137 -0.64 6.53 -2.32
N LYS A 138 -1.97 6.66 -2.37
CA LYS A 138 -2.63 7.82 -2.95
C LYS A 138 -2.23 9.14 -2.26
N LEU A 139 -2.06 9.11 -0.94
CA LEU A 139 -1.73 10.29 -0.11
C LEU A 139 -0.23 10.62 -0.03
N ASP A 140 0.66 9.68 -0.37
CA ASP A 140 2.12 9.91 -0.41
C ASP A 140 2.44 11.10 -1.34
N SER A 141 3.58 11.79 -1.27
CA SER A 141 3.94 12.88 -2.20
C SER A 141 4.81 12.41 -3.37
N THR A 142 5.23 11.15 -3.40
CA THR A 142 6.26 10.66 -4.34
C THR A 142 5.65 10.18 -5.65
N LEU A 143 5.91 10.89 -6.75
CA LEU A 143 5.54 10.54 -8.13
C LEU A 143 6.77 10.05 -8.91
N VAL A 144 6.56 9.17 -9.89
CA VAL A 144 7.60 8.63 -10.78
C VAL A 144 7.06 8.51 -12.21
N SER A 145 7.87 8.92 -13.18
CA SER A 145 7.48 8.90 -14.59
C SER A 145 7.47 7.46 -15.13
N VAL A 146 6.33 7.01 -15.67
CA VAL A 146 6.20 5.74 -16.40
C VAL A 146 5.79 6.05 -17.84
N THR A 147 6.54 5.49 -18.79
CA THR A 147 6.25 5.63 -20.22
C THR A 147 5.28 4.52 -20.63
N ASN A 148 4.14 4.90 -21.20
CA ASN A 148 3.16 3.96 -21.71
C ASN A 148 3.63 3.36 -23.07
N SER A 149 2.85 2.41 -23.60
CA SER A 149 3.14 1.73 -24.86
C SER A 149 3.07 2.62 -26.11
N THR A 150 2.51 3.84 -26.00
CA THR A 150 2.50 4.85 -27.08
C THR A 150 3.70 5.79 -27.03
N GLY A 151 4.56 5.67 -26.01
CA GLY A 151 5.73 6.53 -25.83
C GLY A 151 5.47 7.78 -24.99
N ASP A 152 4.24 7.95 -24.49
CA ASP A 152 3.88 9.07 -23.62
C ASP A 152 4.31 8.76 -22.17
N SER A 153 5.04 9.70 -21.57
CA SER A 153 5.43 9.62 -20.17
C SER A 153 4.33 10.20 -19.28
N VAL A 154 3.75 9.36 -18.43
CA VAL A 154 2.77 9.75 -17.41
C VAL A 154 3.45 9.70 -16.04
N LEU A 155 3.34 10.76 -15.25
CA LEU A 155 3.77 10.75 -13.85
C LEU A 155 2.79 9.88 -13.06
N VAL A 156 3.19 8.66 -12.71
CA VAL A 156 2.37 7.75 -11.90
C VAL A 156 3.08 7.49 -10.59
N ARG A 157 2.36 7.00 -9.59
CA ARG A 157 3.04 6.40 -8.44
C ARG A 157 3.49 5.00 -8.86
N ASN A 158 4.79 4.75 -8.88
CA ASN A 158 5.36 3.44 -9.18
C ASN A 158 6.29 3.06 -8.03
N ILE A 159 5.87 2.05 -7.28
CA ILE A 159 6.67 1.46 -6.19
C ILE A 159 7.12 0.10 -6.69
N GLY A 160 8.43 -0.06 -6.90
CA GLY A 160 9.03 -1.35 -7.25
C GLY A 160 8.68 -1.91 -8.63
N GLY A 161 8.28 -1.08 -9.60
CA GLY A 161 7.90 -1.49 -10.96
C GLY A 161 6.40 -1.65 -11.19
N VAL A 162 5.58 -1.58 -10.13
CA VAL A 162 4.12 -1.75 -10.18
C VAL A 162 3.43 -0.42 -10.52
N GLY A 163 2.55 -0.43 -11.51
CA GLY A 163 1.76 0.74 -11.91
C GLY A 163 0.61 1.04 -10.95
N THR A 164 0.90 1.67 -9.81
CA THR A 164 -0.08 1.80 -8.71
C THR A 164 -1.32 2.63 -9.04
N ALA A 165 -1.26 3.48 -10.06
CA ALA A 165 -2.38 4.28 -10.54
C ALA A 165 -3.59 3.43 -10.97
N ASN A 166 -3.35 2.27 -11.59
CA ASN A 166 -4.41 1.35 -12.00
C ASN A 166 -5.13 0.76 -10.79
N TYR A 167 -4.38 0.35 -9.77
CA TYR A 167 -4.95 -0.23 -8.55
C TYR A 167 -5.65 0.80 -7.67
N ILE A 168 -5.16 2.04 -7.63
CA ILE A 168 -5.88 3.16 -7.00
C ILE A 168 -7.21 3.39 -7.71
N SER A 169 -7.20 3.46 -9.04
CA SER A 169 -8.41 3.67 -9.86
C SER A 169 -9.43 2.55 -9.64
N LEU A 170 -9.01 1.29 -9.64
CA LEU A 170 -9.87 0.15 -9.30
C LEU A 170 -10.42 0.26 -7.87
N GLY A 171 -9.59 0.66 -6.91
CA GLY A 171 -10.01 0.89 -5.53
C GLY A 171 -11.07 1.99 -5.40
N GLU A 172 -10.97 3.05 -6.21
CA GLU A 172 -11.97 4.10 -6.32
C GLU A 172 -13.26 3.58 -6.96
N GLU A 173 -13.17 2.83 -8.07
CA GLU A 173 -14.31 2.20 -8.75
C GLU A 173 -15.10 1.27 -7.83
N TRP A 174 -14.40 0.45 -7.03
CA TRP A 174 -15.01 -0.43 -6.04
C TRP A 174 -15.47 0.30 -4.76
N GLY A 175 -15.20 1.60 -4.63
CA GLY A 175 -15.58 2.39 -3.48
C GLY A 175 -14.80 2.06 -2.20
N ILE A 176 -13.60 1.47 -2.29
CA ILE A 176 -12.74 1.20 -1.14
C ILE A 176 -11.65 2.26 -0.93
N VAL A 177 -11.37 3.08 -1.93
CA VAL A 177 -10.48 4.25 -1.85
C VAL A 177 -11.35 5.49 -2.07
N PRO A 178 -11.20 6.56 -1.26
CA PRO A 178 -11.90 7.80 -1.52
C PRO A 178 -11.50 8.33 -2.91
N PRO A 179 -12.45 8.75 -3.77
CA PRO A 179 -12.12 9.31 -5.07
C PRO A 179 -11.33 10.61 -4.93
N PHE A 180 -10.69 11.05 -6.01
CA PHE A 180 -10.13 12.41 -6.03
C PHE A 180 -11.28 13.41 -5.86
N CYS A 181 -11.38 13.96 -4.66
CA CYS A 181 -12.28 15.05 -4.29
C CYS A 181 -11.44 16.04 -3.51
N HIS A 182 -11.42 17.29 -3.95
CA HIS A 182 -10.73 18.35 -3.23
C HIS A 182 -11.31 18.51 -1.84
N ILE A 183 -10.44 18.44 -0.84
CA ILE A 183 -10.67 19.17 0.39
C ILE A 183 -9.73 20.37 0.32
N ASP A 184 -10.37 21.54 0.29
CA ASP A 184 -9.84 22.91 0.32
C ASP A 184 -9.07 23.41 -0.91
N LYS A 185 -9.79 24.15 -1.78
CA LYS A 185 -9.17 25.27 -2.49
C LYS A 185 -8.62 26.22 -1.44
N ARG A 186 -7.30 26.33 -1.31
CA ARG A 186 -6.71 27.55 -0.76
C ARG A 186 -6.90 28.65 -1.80
N ASP A 187 -7.65 29.68 -1.42
CA ASP A 187 -7.71 30.95 -2.12
C ASP A 187 -6.34 31.64 -2.09
N THR A 188 -5.38 31.15 -2.86
CA THR A 188 -4.17 31.91 -3.17
C THR A 188 -3.75 31.60 -4.59
N LEU A 189 -4.13 32.53 -5.47
CA LEU A 189 -3.37 33.05 -6.60
C LEU A 189 -2.03 32.35 -6.90
N PHE A 190 -1.94 31.90 -8.16
CA PHE A 190 -0.75 31.74 -9.02
C PHE A 190 -0.65 30.35 -9.64
N SER A 191 -1.29 30.26 -10.80
CA SER A 191 -1.15 29.29 -11.87
C SER A 191 0.30 28.81 -12.10
N LYS A 192 0.58 27.55 -11.73
CA LYS A 192 1.61 26.71 -12.38
C LYS A 192 1.17 25.26 -12.62
N ASP A 193 -0.11 25.02 -12.42
CA ASP A 193 -0.71 23.71 -12.18
C ASP A 193 -1.59 23.28 -13.38
N ALA A 194 -1.20 23.65 -14.60
CA ALA A 194 -2.00 23.36 -15.80
C ALA A 194 -1.60 22.06 -16.53
N ASN A 195 -0.57 21.36 -16.07
CA ASN A 195 0.05 20.23 -16.79
C ASN A 195 0.15 18.92 -15.98
N ASP A 196 -0.50 18.83 -14.82
CA ASP A 196 -0.59 17.57 -14.07
C ASP A 196 -1.97 16.95 -14.33
N PRO A 197 -2.05 15.76 -14.97
CA PRO A 197 -3.31 15.09 -15.26
C PRO A 197 -4.05 14.58 -14.00
N PHE A 198 -3.44 14.73 -12.82
CA PHE A 198 -4.03 14.47 -11.52
C PHE A 198 -4.46 15.75 -10.78
N LEU A 199 -4.33 16.92 -11.43
CA LEU A 199 -4.91 18.16 -10.94
C LEU A 199 -6.39 18.27 -11.27
N PRO A 200 -7.13 18.92 -10.38
CA PRO A 200 -8.42 18.43 -10.00
C PRO A 200 -9.40 19.49 -10.48
N ASP A 201 -9.85 19.34 -11.71
CA ASP A 201 -10.82 20.29 -12.27
C ASP A 201 -12.23 19.69 -12.25
N GLN A 202 -12.34 18.40 -11.92
CA GLN A 202 -13.58 17.63 -11.99
C GLN A 202 -13.63 16.57 -10.89
N CYS A 203 -14.63 16.69 -10.00
CA CYS A 203 -14.99 15.60 -9.09
C CYS A 203 -15.61 14.46 -9.91
N LEU A 204 -14.82 13.45 -10.26
CA LEU A 204 -15.36 12.20 -10.79
C LEU A 204 -15.63 11.29 -9.61
N LEU A 205 -16.88 11.29 -9.13
CA LEU A 205 -17.34 10.27 -8.20
C LEU A 205 -17.54 8.97 -9.00
N PRO A 206 -16.70 7.95 -8.80
CA PRO A 206 -16.87 6.66 -9.45
C PRO A 206 -18.17 6.01 -8.98
N ARG A 207 -18.73 5.11 -9.79
CA ARG A 207 -20.03 4.48 -9.54
C ARG A 207 -20.13 3.81 -8.15
N GLY A 208 -19.03 3.31 -7.59
CA GLY A 208 -19.00 2.65 -6.28
C GLY A 208 -19.03 3.57 -5.05
N TYR A 209 -18.80 4.88 -5.20
CA TYR A 209 -18.69 5.82 -4.07
C TYR A 209 -19.97 5.88 -3.21
N PHE A 210 -21.14 5.81 -3.85
CA PHE A 210 -22.43 5.88 -3.14
C PHE A 210 -22.80 4.59 -2.38
N ASN A 211 -22.07 3.50 -2.57
CA ASN A 211 -22.32 2.23 -1.89
C ASN A 211 -21.59 2.11 -0.54
N GLN A 212 -20.79 3.12 -0.14
CA GLN A 212 -19.98 3.11 1.08
C GLN A 212 -20.80 3.19 2.39
N TYR A 213 -22.07 3.60 2.34
CA TYR A 213 -22.93 3.81 3.52
C TYR A 213 -23.99 2.72 3.73
N VAL A 214 -23.94 1.62 2.98
CA VAL A 214 -24.87 0.49 3.14
C VAL A 214 -24.12 -0.72 3.68
N ALA A 215 -23.61 -0.62 4.91
CA ALA A 215 -23.14 -1.75 5.72
C ALA A 215 -23.17 -1.39 7.21
#